data_AF-A0A437MXA3-F1
#
_entry.id   AF-A0A437MXA3-F1
#
_cell.length_a   1.000
_cell.length_b   1.000
_cell.length_c   1.000
_cell.angle_alpha   90.00
_cell.angle_beta   90.00
_cell.angle_gamma   90.00
#
_symmetry.space_group_name_H-M   'P 1'
#
loop_
_entity.id
_entity.type
_entity.pdbx_description
1 polymer ?
#
loop_
_entity_poly.entity_id
_entity_poly.type
_entity_poly.pdbx_seq_one_letter_code
_entity_poly.pdbx_strand_id
1 'polypeptide(L)'
;MSTYGAIPLRNIWLLFLYAADMVQLRDRFDHDVEAARDLPELLGRLLTTVVDQRLRRNLSRGYRVRSATLSRVRGRIDLLETETRQLMDRGQIACSFDEHTMDTPRNRLVRAALDRLAGRITNADVAHRCRTASGDFGRLGVSATRPSRAEMATDQIGRNETADRFMVALATMVFDALIPSQAAGAVAGALPVDQEHLVRRLFERAVGNALRLQLAGEGWTVKQGRRIQWPCDQRTDGMASILPGMQTDIELNHIALGRRIVIDTKFTRIFTKSDYREAMLKSGYLYQMYAYLRTQELADDRASLCSEGILLHPQVGDAVDEAMAVQGHLMRAKTIDLMAIPSAFEAQLGGIIHTRNG
;
A
#
# COMPACT_ATOMS: atom_id res chain seq x y z
N MET A 1 23.07 -0.65 15.14
CA MET A 1 22.08 0.12 15.91
C MET A 1 20.99 0.62 14.96
N SER A 2 19.79 0.04 15.01
CA SER A 2 18.68 0.48 14.16
C SER A 2 18.29 1.91 14.55
N THR A 3 18.42 2.84 13.61
CA THR A 3 18.23 4.29 13.79
C THR A 3 16.77 4.70 13.94
N TYR A 4 15.84 3.76 13.76
CA TYR A 4 14.41 4.03 13.60
C TYR A 4 13.60 3.65 14.85
N GLY A 5 14.24 3.70 16.03
CA GLY A 5 13.60 3.42 17.30
C GLY A 5 12.45 4.40 17.60
N ALA A 6 11.23 3.92 17.34
CA ALA A 6 9.93 4.52 17.62
C ALA A 6 9.51 5.73 16.76
N ILE A 7 9.37 5.53 15.44
CA ILE A 7 8.56 6.42 14.60
C ILE A 7 7.18 6.61 15.26
N PRO A 8 6.71 7.85 15.49
CA PRO A 8 5.42 8.09 16.12
C PRO A 8 4.29 7.37 15.37
N LEU A 9 3.36 6.75 16.10
CA LEU A 9 2.21 6.08 15.48
C LEU A 9 1.42 7.03 14.58
N ARG A 10 1.37 8.32 14.93
CA ARG A 10 0.78 9.37 14.10
C ARG A 10 1.46 9.49 12.73
N ASN A 11 2.78 9.38 12.65
CA ASN A 11 3.49 9.47 11.38
C ASN A 11 3.36 8.18 10.56
N ILE A 12 3.30 7.01 11.22
CA ILE A 12 2.93 5.75 10.55
C ILE A 12 1.50 5.84 9.99
N TRP A 13 0.58 6.43 10.75
CA TRP A 13 -0.79 6.67 10.34
C TRP A 13 -0.88 7.60 9.12
N LEU A 14 -0.15 8.71 9.12
CA LEU A 14 -0.07 9.62 7.97
C LEU A 14 0.52 8.91 6.73
N LEU A 15 1.61 8.16 6.90
CA LEU A 15 2.18 7.35 5.81
C LEU A 15 1.15 6.37 5.25
N PHE A 16 0.39 5.69 6.11
CA PHE A 16 -0.70 4.82 5.66
C PHE A 16 -1.76 5.59 4.89
N LEU A 17 -2.21 6.74 5.38
CA LEU A 17 -3.23 7.54 4.69
C LEU A 17 -2.77 8.00 3.30
N TYR A 18 -1.52 8.45 3.16
CA TYR A 18 -0.96 8.77 1.85
C TYR A 18 -0.83 7.52 0.97
N ALA A 19 -0.30 6.42 1.48
CA ALA A 19 -0.14 5.18 0.73
C ALA A 19 -1.49 4.58 0.27
N ALA A 20 -2.56 4.79 1.03
CA ALA A 20 -3.91 4.33 0.75
C ALA A 20 -4.76 5.33 -0.08
N ASP A 21 -4.23 6.52 -0.41
CA ASP A 21 -4.96 7.62 -1.08
C ASP A 21 -6.18 8.12 -0.28
N MET A 22 -5.98 8.29 1.03
CA MET A 22 -7.01 8.62 2.02
C MET A 22 -6.62 9.77 2.97
N VAL A 23 -5.68 10.64 2.56
CA VAL A 23 -5.17 11.75 3.37
C VAL A 23 -6.28 12.69 3.89
N GLN A 24 -7.41 12.79 3.19
CA GLN A 24 -8.60 13.52 3.62
C GLN A 24 -9.22 13.02 4.94
N LEU A 25 -8.81 11.84 5.43
CA LEU A 25 -9.28 11.26 6.70
C LEU A 25 -8.32 11.53 7.88
N ARG A 26 -7.25 12.32 7.69
CA ARG A 26 -6.21 12.55 8.71
C ARG A 26 -6.76 13.04 10.05
N ASP A 27 -7.68 14.01 10.02
CA ASP A 27 -8.22 14.65 11.24
C ASP A 27 -9.36 13.85 11.88
N ARG A 28 -9.85 12.80 11.20
CA ARG A 28 -11.04 12.05 11.64
C ARG A 28 -10.78 11.17 12.86
N PHE A 29 -9.54 10.75 13.05
CA PHE A 29 -9.16 9.72 14.03
C PHE A 29 -8.06 10.19 15.00
N ASP A 30 -7.87 11.51 15.14
CA ASP A 30 -6.81 12.06 15.98
C ASP A 30 -6.82 11.52 17.40
N HIS A 31 -7.99 11.41 18.02
CA HIS A 31 -8.12 10.87 19.36
C HIS A 31 -7.69 9.39 19.44
N ASP A 32 -8.10 8.56 18.48
CA ASP A 32 -7.74 7.14 18.45
C ASP A 32 -6.24 6.95 18.22
N VAL A 33 -5.63 7.81 17.40
CA VAL A 33 -4.18 7.81 17.10
C VAL A 33 -3.36 8.16 18.34
N GLU A 34 -3.75 9.18 19.09
CA GLU A 34 -3.06 9.58 20.33
C GLU A 34 -3.25 8.58 21.47
N ALA A 35 -4.44 7.98 21.58
CA ALA A 35 -4.76 7.06 22.67
C ALA A 35 -4.15 5.65 22.48
N ALA A 36 -3.73 5.30 21.27
CA ALA A 36 -3.19 3.97 20.98
C ALA A 36 -1.74 3.83 21.46
N ARG A 37 -1.43 2.70 22.11
CA ARG A 37 -0.08 2.41 22.60
C ARG A 37 0.83 1.83 21.52
N ASP A 38 0.25 1.04 20.62
CA ASP A 38 0.95 0.39 19.53
C ASP A 38 0.07 0.31 18.28
N LEU A 39 0.69 -0.10 17.16
CA LEU A 39 0.00 -0.21 15.88
C LEU A 39 -1.16 -1.23 15.90
N PRO A 40 -1.04 -2.43 16.49
CA PRO A 40 -2.18 -3.34 16.64
C PRO A 40 -3.37 -2.71 17.37
N GLU A 41 -3.14 -2.00 18.49
CA GLU A 41 -4.20 -1.33 19.24
C GLU A 41 -4.84 -0.22 18.41
N LEU A 42 -4.05 0.59 17.69
CA LEU A 42 -4.56 1.60 16.77
C LEU A 42 -5.46 0.98 15.71
N LEU A 43 -4.98 -0.04 15.00
CA LEU A 43 -5.76 -0.72 13.96
C LEU A 43 -7.04 -1.36 14.50
N GLY A 44 -7.00 -1.93 15.71
CA GLY A 44 -8.19 -2.44 16.40
C GLY A 44 -9.24 -1.36 16.67
N ARG A 45 -8.82 -0.21 17.21
CA ARG A 45 -9.70 0.93 17.46
C ARG A 45 -10.33 1.46 16.18
N LEU A 46 -9.51 1.70 15.15
CA LEU A 46 -9.98 2.22 13.86
C LEU A 46 -10.92 1.24 13.16
N LEU A 47 -10.51 -0.03 13.05
CA LEU A 47 -11.29 -1.02 12.31
C LEU A 47 -12.63 -1.31 13.00
N THR A 48 -12.68 -1.41 14.33
CA THR A 48 -13.93 -1.59 15.07
C THR A 48 -14.86 -0.38 14.90
N THR A 49 -14.34 0.84 15.04
CA THR A 49 -15.13 2.07 14.81
C THR A 49 -15.71 2.14 13.39
N VAL A 50 -14.93 1.78 12.37
CA VAL A 50 -15.39 1.75 10.98
C VAL A 50 -16.43 0.66 10.77
N VAL A 51 -16.19 -0.54 11.29
CA VAL A 51 -17.12 -1.68 11.19
C VAL A 51 -18.45 -1.36 11.87
N ASP A 52 -18.45 -0.82 13.07
CA ASP A 52 -19.66 -0.44 13.82
C ASP A 52 -20.53 0.53 12.99
N GLN A 53 -19.90 1.50 12.32
CA GLN A 53 -20.59 2.43 11.44
C GLN A 53 -21.17 1.75 10.19
N ARG A 54 -20.47 0.75 9.63
CA ARG A 54 -20.96 -0.02 8.47
C ARG A 54 -22.14 -0.92 8.86
N LEU A 55 -22.04 -1.62 10.00
CA LEU A 55 -23.10 -2.48 10.51
C LEU A 55 -24.40 -1.69 10.80
N ARG A 56 -24.29 -0.46 11.32
CA ARG A 56 -25.47 0.40 11.59
C ARG A 56 -26.12 1.00 10.34
N ARG A 57 -25.34 1.26 9.28
CA ARG A 57 -25.84 1.93 8.07
C ARG A 57 -26.27 0.91 7.01
N ASN A 58 -25.30 0.24 6.40
CA ASN A 58 -25.47 -0.87 5.47
C ASN A 58 -24.07 -1.40 5.11
N LEU A 59 -23.77 -2.61 5.60
CA LEU A 59 -22.62 -3.37 5.16
C LEU A 59 -22.87 -3.85 3.73
N SER A 60 -21.86 -3.80 2.87
CA SER A 60 -22.08 -4.06 1.46
C SER A 60 -22.35 -5.53 1.17
N ARG A 61 -23.27 -5.74 0.24
CA ARG A 61 -23.76 -7.04 -0.21
C ARG A 61 -23.08 -7.42 -1.50
N GLY A 62 -22.82 -8.70 -1.67
CA GLY A 62 -22.50 -9.30 -2.96
C GLY A 62 -23.66 -10.13 -3.46
N TYR A 63 -23.41 -10.76 -4.61
CA TYR A 63 -24.31 -11.73 -5.20
C TYR A 63 -23.56 -13.03 -5.34
N ARG A 64 -24.23 -14.14 -5.01
CA ARG A 64 -23.76 -15.48 -5.31
C ARG A 64 -24.80 -16.18 -6.17
N VAL A 65 -24.34 -16.88 -7.20
CA VAL A 65 -25.20 -17.73 -8.00
C VAL A 65 -25.62 -18.92 -7.13
N ARG A 66 -26.93 -19.13 -7.01
CA ARG A 66 -27.51 -20.26 -6.31
C ARG A 66 -28.37 -21.07 -7.28
N SER A 67 -28.09 -22.36 -7.37
CA SER A 67 -28.94 -23.32 -8.08
C SER A 67 -29.82 -24.06 -7.09
N ALA A 68 -31.12 -24.12 -7.35
CA ALA A 68 -32.10 -24.80 -6.52
C ALA A 68 -33.31 -25.29 -7.34
N THR A 69 -33.87 -26.43 -6.93
CA THR A 69 -35.17 -26.92 -7.43
C THR A 69 -36.30 -26.23 -6.66
N LEU A 70 -37.18 -25.53 -7.37
CA LEU A 70 -38.23 -24.70 -6.80
C LEU A 70 -39.59 -25.02 -7.44
N SER A 71 -40.70 -24.80 -6.72
CA SER A 71 -42.05 -24.89 -7.28
C SER A 71 -42.47 -23.66 -8.10
N ARG A 72 -41.54 -22.73 -8.33
CA ARG A 72 -41.75 -21.50 -9.11
C ARG A 72 -40.47 -21.12 -9.83
N VAL A 73 -40.61 -20.46 -10.97
CA VAL A 73 -39.46 -19.94 -11.72
C VAL A 73 -38.81 -18.79 -10.95
N ARG A 74 -37.49 -18.86 -10.79
CA ARG A 74 -36.67 -17.78 -10.22
C ARG A 74 -35.35 -17.72 -10.98
N GLY A 75 -35.06 -16.59 -11.64
CA GLY A 75 -33.85 -16.45 -12.45
C GLY A 75 -33.89 -17.32 -13.71
N ARG A 76 -32.75 -17.93 -14.06
CA ARG A 76 -32.59 -18.76 -15.26
C ARG A 76 -33.00 -20.20 -14.97
N ILE A 77 -33.80 -20.79 -15.87
CA ILE A 77 -34.18 -22.20 -15.79
C ILE A 77 -33.03 -23.08 -16.31
N ASP A 78 -32.68 -24.12 -15.57
CA ASP A 78 -31.86 -25.23 -16.07
C ASP A 78 -32.78 -26.27 -16.70
N LEU A 79 -33.01 -26.14 -18.01
CA LEU A 79 -33.89 -27.02 -18.76
C LEU A 79 -33.38 -28.46 -18.75
N LEU A 80 -32.06 -28.66 -18.81
CA LEU A 80 -31.47 -29.98 -18.86
C LEU A 80 -31.70 -30.72 -17.54
N GLU A 81 -31.41 -30.09 -16.39
CA GLU A 81 -31.63 -30.69 -15.08
C GLU A 81 -33.14 -30.90 -14.81
N THR A 82 -33.99 -29.99 -15.27
CA THR A 82 -35.46 -30.07 -15.13
C THR A 82 -36.03 -31.28 -15.88
N GLU A 83 -35.67 -31.46 -17.14
CA GLU A 83 -36.13 -32.59 -17.97
C GLU A 83 -35.53 -33.92 -17.50
N THR A 84 -34.22 -33.97 -17.27
CA THR A 84 -33.52 -35.21 -16.87
C THR A 84 -34.07 -35.79 -15.56
N ARG A 85 -34.54 -34.94 -14.64
CA ARG A 85 -35.11 -35.37 -13.35
C ARG A 85 -36.64 -35.36 -13.33
N GLN A 86 -37.31 -35.10 -14.45
CA GLN A 86 -38.77 -35.04 -14.56
C GLN A 86 -39.39 -34.12 -13.48
N LEU A 87 -38.75 -32.97 -13.22
CA LEU A 87 -39.14 -32.11 -12.10
C LEU A 87 -40.54 -31.51 -12.32
N MET A 88 -40.93 -31.29 -13.58
CA MET A 88 -42.24 -30.75 -13.96
C MET A 88 -43.40 -31.64 -13.52
N ASP A 89 -43.23 -32.97 -13.56
CA ASP A 89 -44.25 -33.93 -13.10
C ASP A 89 -44.53 -33.81 -11.59
N ARG A 90 -43.59 -33.22 -10.84
CA ARG A 90 -43.69 -32.93 -9.41
C ARG A 90 -44.02 -31.46 -9.13
N GLY A 91 -44.32 -30.68 -10.17
CA GLY A 91 -44.56 -29.23 -10.06
C GLY A 91 -43.31 -28.44 -9.64
N GLN A 92 -42.11 -28.90 -10.03
CA GLN A 92 -40.83 -28.30 -9.67
C GLN A 92 -39.99 -27.96 -10.92
N ILE A 93 -39.07 -27.00 -10.80
CA ILE A 93 -38.18 -26.53 -11.87
C ILE A 93 -36.79 -26.28 -11.28
N ALA A 94 -35.73 -26.75 -11.93
CA ALA A 94 -34.36 -26.41 -11.57
C ALA A 94 -34.05 -24.99 -12.04
N CYS A 95 -33.66 -24.12 -11.10
CA CYS A 95 -33.46 -22.70 -11.32
C CYS A 95 -32.07 -22.28 -10.83
N SER A 96 -31.40 -21.40 -11.56
CA SER A 96 -30.17 -20.72 -11.17
C SER A 96 -30.42 -19.21 -11.09
N PHE A 97 -30.16 -18.61 -9.94
CA PHE A 97 -30.43 -17.20 -9.68
C PHE A 97 -29.44 -16.57 -8.73
N ASP A 98 -29.31 -15.24 -8.81
CA ASP A 98 -28.48 -14.49 -7.88
C ASP A 98 -29.19 -14.30 -6.54
N GLU A 99 -28.49 -14.67 -5.47
CA GLU A 99 -28.91 -14.44 -4.10
C GLU A 99 -27.97 -13.44 -3.42
N HIS A 100 -28.54 -12.49 -2.69
CA HIS A 100 -27.76 -11.56 -1.89
C HIS A 100 -27.00 -12.31 -0.80
N THR A 101 -25.73 -11.99 -0.66
CA THR A 101 -24.88 -12.52 0.40
C THR A 101 -24.06 -11.40 1.04
N MET A 102 -23.88 -11.48 2.35
CA MET A 102 -22.89 -10.65 3.05
C MET A 102 -21.49 -11.26 2.95
N ASP A 103 -21.39 -12.54 2.54
CA ASP A 103 -20.14 -13.29 2.42
C ASP A 103 -19.36 -12.89 1.16
N THR A 104 -18.91 -11.64 1.14
CA THR A 104 -18.07 -11.08 0.09
C THR A 104 -16.59 -11.17 0.45
N PRO A 105 -15.66 -11.18 -0.53
CA PRO A 105 -14.22 -11.16 -0.25
C PRO A 105 -13.82 -10.04 0.72
N ARG A 106 -14.28 -8.80 0.50
CA ARG A 106 -14.05 -7.68 1.43
C ARG A 106 -14.52 -7.94 2.86
N ASN A 107 -15.71 -8.48 3.05
CA ASN A 107 -16.26 -8.72 4.39
C ASN A 107 -15.52 -9.87 5.09
N ARG A 108 -15.14 -10.91 4.34
CA ARG A 108 -14.28 -12.00 4.82
C ARG A 108 -12.90 -11.51 5.23
N LEU A 109 -12.31 -10.60 4.45
CA LEU A 109 -11.01 -9.97 4.78
C LEU A 109 -11.08 -9.22 6.10
N VAL A 110 -12.13 -8.43 6.29
CA VAL A 110 -12.34 -7.63 7.51
C VAL A 110 -12.58 -8.52 8.72
N ARG A 111 -13.44 -9.54 8.60
CA ARG A 111 -13.68 -10.52 9.67
C ARG A 111 -12.37 -11.21 10.08
N ALA A 112 -11.60 -11.69 9.10
CA ALA A 112 -10.31 -12.33 9.37
C ALA A 112 -9.29 -11.37 10.01
N ALA A 113 -9.30 -10.08 9.65
CA ALA A 113 -8.45 -9.06 10.26
C ALA A 113 -8.86 -8.80 11.73
N LEU A 114 -10.15 -8.71 12.03
CA LEU A 114 -10.68 -8.56 13.40
C LEU A 114 -10.28 -9.75 14.28
N ASP A 115 -10.43 -10.98 13.78
CA ASP A 115 -10.00 -12.20 14.48
C ASP A 115 -8.50 -12.20 14.78
N ARG A 116 -7.68 -11.77 13.80
CA ARG A 116 -6.23 -11.67 13.96
C ARG A 116 -5.84 -10.63 15.00
N LEU A 117 -6.49 -9.47 14.99
CA LEU A 117 -6.24 -8.38 15.95
C LEU A 117 -6.65 -8.77 17.37
N ALA A 118 -7.79 -9.45 17.53
CA ALA A 118 -8.29 -9.88 18.83
C ALA A 118 -7.29 -10.75 19.62
N GLY A 119 -6.42 -11.50 18.92
CA GLY A 119 -5.36 -12.32 19.53
C GLY A 119 -4.01 -11.61 19.72
N ARG A 120 -3.87 -10.34 19.30
CA ARG A 120 -2.60 -9.58 19.33
C ARG A 120 -2.67 -8.31 20.17
N ILE A 121 -3.86 -7.80 20.45
CA ILE A 121 -4.07 -6.58 21.22
C ILE A 121 -4.06 -6.89 22.72
N THR A 122 -3.21 -6.18 23.46
CA THR A 122 -3.10 -6.31 24.94
C THR A 122 -4.26 -5.61 25.67
N ASN A 123 -4.83 -4.54 25.10
CA ASN A 123 -5.96 -3.84 25.68
C ASN A 123 -7.23 -4.72 25.62
N ALA A 124 -7.73 -5.15 26.78
CA ALA A 124 -8.85 -6.08 26.88
C ALA A 124 -10.14 -5.55 26.22
N ASP A 125 -10.42 -4.25 26.35
CA ASP A 125 -11.62 -3.62 25.80
C ASP A 125 -11.58 -3.58 24.29
N VAL A 126 -10.44 -3.15 23.71
CA VAL A 126 -10.26 -3.12 22.25
C VAL A 126 -10.29 -4.53 21.68
N ALA A 127 -9.62 -5.50 22.33
CA ALA A 127 -9.64 -6.89 21.90
C ALA A 127 -11.05 -7.49 21.98
N HIS A 128 -11.83 -7.16 23.01
CA HIS A 128 -13.23 -7.57 23.13
C HIS A 128 -14.09 -6.97 22.03
N ARG A 129 -13.96 -5.66 21.73
CA ARG A 129 -14.65 -5.01 20.61
C ARG A 129 -14.34 -5.69 19.28
N CYS A 130 -13.08 -6.08 19.02
CA CYS A 130 -12.72 -6.84 17.82
C CYS A 130 -13.45 -8.19 17.75
N ARG A 131 -13.50 -8.95 18.86
CA ARG A 131 -14.22 -10.23 18.92
C ARG A 131 -15.72 -10.06 18.69
N THR A 132 -16.33 -9.06 19.30
CA THR A 132 -17.75 -8.75 19.13
C THR A 132 -18.05 -8.41 17.68
N ALA A 133 -17.28 -7.49 17.08
CA ALA A 133 -17.42 -7.14 15.67
C ALA A 133 -17.27 -8.35 14.73
N SER A 134 -16.28 -9.23 14.96
CA SER A 134 -16.14 -10.48 14.20
C SER A 134 -17.33 -11.42 14.36
N GLY A 135 -17.84 -11.55 15.59
CA GLY A 135 -19.05 -12.31 15.89
C GLY A 135 -20.28 -11.77 15.15
N ASP A 136 -20.39 -10.45 15.02
CA ASP A 136 -21.48 -9.79 14.30
C ASP A 136 -21.44 -10.10 12.80
N PHE A 137 -20.25 -10.06 12.18
CA PHE A 137 -20.05 -10.55 10.81
C PHE A 137 -20.44 -12.03 10.67
N GLY A 138 -20.09 -12.87 11.65
CA GLY A 138 -20.48 -14.27 11.68
C GLY A 138 -22.00 -14.47 11.71
N ARG A 139 -22.73 -13.69 12.52
CA ARG A 139 -24.21 -13.72 12.57
C ARG A 139 -24.86 -13.27 11.26
N LEU A 140 -24.17 -12.43 10.48
CA LEU A 140 -24.60 -12.02 9.13
C LEU A 140 -24.22 -13.04 8.03
N GLY A 141 -23.65 -14.19 8.38
CA GLY A 141 -23.31 -15.26 7.44
C GLY A 141 -21.99 -15.05 6.69
N VAL A 142 -21.14 -14.12 7.13
CA VAL A 142 -19.80 -13.91 6.53
C VAL A 142 -18.84 -14.96 7.08
N SER A 143 -18.08 -15.65 6.22
CA SER A 143 -17.10 -16.66 6.64
C SER A 143 -15.86 -16.04 7.32
N ALA A 144 -15.24 -16.79 8.24
CA ALA A 144 -13.96 -16.41 8.88
C ALA A 144 -12.75 -16.68 7.96
N THR A 145 -12.95 -17.32 6.82
CA THR A 145 -11.86 -17.67 5.90
C THR A 145 -11.36 -16.44 5.16
N ARG A 146 -10.08 -16.09 5.35
CA ARG A 146 -9.45 -14.99 4.59
C ARG A 146 -9.58 -15.26 3.08
N PRO A 147 -9.97 -14.26 2.27
CA PRO A 147 -10.00 -14.41 0.82
C PRO A 147 -8.59 -14.51 0.25
N SER A 148 -8.46 -15.25 -0.84
CA SER A 148 -7.28 -15.28 -1.68
C SER A 148 -7.06 -13.95 -2.40
N ARG A 149 -5.84 -13.73 -2.90
CA ARG A 149 -5.52 -12.55 -3.71
C ARG A 149 -6.35 -12.49 -5.00
N ALA A 150 -6.69 -13.65 -5.57
CA ALA A 150 -7.53 -13.74 -6.76
C ALA A 150 -8.97 -13.28 -6.46
N GLU A 151 -9.57 -13.76 -5.36
CA GLU A 151 -10.91 -13.34 -4.92
C GLU A 151 -10.96 -11.84 -4.64
N MET A 152 -9.92 -11.27 -4.01
CA MET A 152 -9.82 -9.83 -3.78
C MET A 152 -9.66 -9.02 -5.07
N ALA A 153 -8.97 -9.55 -6.08
CA ALA A 153 -8.79 -8.87 -7.36
C ALA A 153 -10.09 -8.82 -8.19
N THR A 154 -10.99 -9.79 -7.99
CA THR A 154 -12.30 -9.82 -8.65
C THR A 154 -13.37 -8.99 -7.93
N ASP A 155 -13.16 -8.67 -6.64
CA ASP A 155 -14.07 -7.85 -5.85
C ASP A 155 -13.93 -6.36 -6.23
N GLN A 156 -14.68 -5.93 -7.23
CA GLN A 156 -14.68 -4.53 -7.67
C GLN A 156 -15.51 -3.68 -6.70
N ILE A 157 -14.83 -2.80 -5.96
CA ILE A 157 -15.50 -1.84 -5.08
C ILE A 157 -16.05 -0.70 -5.94
N GLY A 158 -17.38 -0.56 -5.96
CA GLY A 158 -18.07 0.47 -6.73
C GLY A 158 -17.77 1.88 -6.22
N ARG A 159 -18.00 2.90 -7.06
CA ARG A 159 -17.80 4.32 -6.68
C ARG A 159 -18.60 4.74 -5.43
N ASN A 160 -19.76 4.12 -5.20
CA ASN A 160 -20.64 4.39 -4.06
C ASN A 160 -20.25 3.65 -2.77
N GLU A 161 -19.18 2.85 -2.80
CA GLU A 161 -18.73 2.01 -1.69
C GLU A 161 -17.43 2.55 -1.07
N THR A 162 -17.21 3.87 -1.12
CA THR A 162 -16.01 4.52 -0.56
C THR A 162 -15.78 4.21 0.91
N ALA A 163 -16.84 4.00 1.69
CA ALA A 163 -16.73 3.58 3.08
C ALA A 163 -16.16 2.16 3.25
N ASP A 164 -16.35 1.27 2.27
CA ASP A 164 -15.72 -0.06 2.29
C ASP A 164 -14.25 0.02 1.92
N ARG A 165 -13.87 0.93 1.02
CA ARG A 165 -12.46 1.10 0.65
C ARG A 165 -11.61 1.35 1.88
N PHE A 166 -12.07 2.20 2.79
CA PHE A 166 -11.34 2.46 4.03
C PHE A 166 -11.29 1.25 4.97
N MET A 167 -12.42 0.56 5.15
CA MET A 167 -12.48 -0.67 5.95
C MET A 167 -11.55 -1.77 5.41
N VAL A 168 -11.52 -1.94 4.09
CA VAL A 168 -10.65 -2.90 3.39
C VAL A 168 -9.18 -2.47 3.47
N ALA A 169 -8.88 -1.17 3.35
CA ALA A 169 -7.53 -0.65 3.49
C ALA A 169 -6.96 -0.90 4.89
N LEU A 170 -7.75 -0.65 5.94
CA LEU A 170 -7.38 -0.98 7.32
C LEU A 170 -7.19 -2.48 7.51
N ALA A 171 -8.11 -3.31 7.03
CA ALA A 171 -7.98 -4.76 7.11
C ALA A 171 -6.74 -5.29 6.36
N THR A 172 -6.38 -4.66 5.23
CA THR A 172 -5.15 -4.98 4.49
C THR A 172 -3.92 -4.59 5.32
N MET A 173 -3.92 -3.40 5.92
CA MET A 173 -2.83 -2.95 6.79
C MET A 173 -2.61 -3.89 7.98
N VAL A 174 -3.67 -4.46 8.56
CA VAL A 174 -3.57 -5.47 9.61
C VAL A 174 -2.75 -6.68 9.15
N PHE A 175 -3.00 -7.18 7.94
CA PHE A 175 -2.23 -8.30 7.40
C PHE A 175 -0.80 -7.89 7.03
N ASP A 176 -0.60 -6.69 6.51
CA ASP A 176 0.74 -6.20 6.19
C ASP A 176 1.60 -5.94 7.43
N ALA A 177 0.97 -5.65 8.58
CA ALA A 177 1.62 -5.38 9.86
C ALA A 177 1.82 -6.63 10.73
N LEU A 178 0.96 -7.65 10.61
CA LEU A 178 0.92 -8.80 11.54
C LEU A 178 1.31 -10.14 10.90
N ILE A 179 1.69 -10.16 9.63
CA ILE A 179 2.26 -11.33 8.97
C ILE A 179 3.79 -11.25 9.09
N PRO A 180 4.43 -12.23 9.77
CA PRO A 180 5.88 -12.33 9.76
C PRO A 180 6.38 -12.45 8.34
N SER A 181 7.25 -11.53 7.91
CA SER A 181 8.02 -11.76 6.69
C SER A 181 8.98 -12.93 6.99
N GLN A 182 9.03 -13.95 6.14
CA GLN A 182 9.83 -15.18 6.38
C GLN A 182 11.36 -14.97 6.38
N ALA A 183 11.83 -13.73 6.50
CA ALA A 183 13.23 -13.37 6.49
C ALA A 183 13.59 -12.54 7.73
N ALA A 184 14.15 -13.19 8.76
CA ALA A 184 15.26 -12.71 9.60
C ALA A 184 15.11 -13.01 11.10
N GLY A 185 16.19 -13.53 11.67
CA GLY A 185 16.37 -13.80 13.10
C GLY A 185 16.51 -12.54 13.94
N ALA A 186 16.12 -12.66 15.20
CA ALA A 186 15.97 -11.55 16.14
C ALA A 186 17.31 -11.02 16.67
N VAL A 187 17.47 -9.69 16.64
CA VAL A 187 18.44 -8.92 17.43
C VAL A 187 17.65 -7.87 18.23
N ALA A 188 17.90 -7.79 19.53
CA ALA A 188 17.19 -6.88 20.43
C ALA A 188 17.55 -5.40 20.16
N GLY A 189 16.54 -4.52 20.15
CA GLY A 189 16.68 -3.06 20.01
C GLY A 189 16.30 -2.47 18.65
N ALA A 190 15.76 -3.27 17.72
CA ALA A 190 15.18 -2.81 16.46
C ALA A 190 13.64 -2.77 16.54
N LEU A 191 12.98 -2.01 15.65
CA LEU A 191 11.59 -2.28 15.30
C LEU A 191 11.45 -3.79 15.05
N PRO A 192 10.35 -4.45 15.46
CA PRO A 192 10.08 -5.81 14.99
C PRO A 192 10.30 -5.82 13.47
N VAL A 193 11.05 -6.79 12.94
CA VAL A 193 11.44 -6.84 11.51
C VAL A 193 10.22 -6.59 10.59
N ASP A 194 9.05 -7.06 11.01
CA ASP A 194 7.77 -6.87 10.33
C ASP A 194 7.31 -5.40 10.24
N GLN A 195 7.56 -4.59 11.28
CA GLN A 195 7.25 -3.16 11.29
C GLN A 195 8.20 -2.36 10.39
N GLU A 196 9.49 -2.69 10.32
CA GLU A 196 10.42 -2.00 9.41
C GLU A 196 10.03 -2.22 7.94
N HIS A 197 9.71 -3.47 7.58
CA HIS A 197 9.23 -3.78 6.23
C HIS A 197 7.90 -3.09 5.90
N LEU A 198 6.97 -3.03 6.86
CA LEU A 198 5.73 -2.29 6.69
C LEU A 198 6.01 -0.80 6.43
N VAL A 199 6.77 -0.15 7.32
CA VAL A 199 7.05 1.29 7.21
C VAL A 199 7.79 1.61 5.92
N ARG A 200 8.76 0.79 5.50
CA ARG A 200 9.43 0.95 4.19
C ARG A 200 8.42 0.94 3.04
N ARG A 201 7.52 -0.05 2.99
CA ARG A 201 6.50 -0.14 1.92
C ARG A 201 5.52 1.04 1.98
N LEU A 202 5.13 1.45 3.18
CA LEU A 202 4.26 2.62 3.37
C LEU A 202 4.96 3.89 2.90
N PHE A 203 6.23 4.09 3.26
CA PHE A 203 7.03 5.24 2.89
C PHE A 203 7.12 5.40 1.37
N GLU A 204 7.53 4.36 0.66
CA GLU A 204 7.66 4.37 -0.81
C GLU A 204 6.32 4.78 -1.49
N ARG A 205 5.22 4.10 -1.14
CA ARG A 205 3.89 4.41 -1.70
C ARG A 205 3.36 5.76 -1.26
N ALA A 206 3.61 6.16 -0.01
CA ALA A 206 3.19 7.45 0.53
C ALA A 206 3.86 8.60 -0.20
N VAL A 207 5.17 8.54 -0.41
CA VAL A 207 5.92 9.56 -1.16
C VAL A 207 5.38 9.68 -2.57
N GLY A 208 5.20 8.56 -3.28
CA GLY A 208 4.68 8.59 -4.64
C GLY A 208 3.25 9.15 -4.73
N ASN A 209 2.38 8.82 -3.78
CA ASN A 209 1.02 9.36 -3.75
C ASN A 209 0.96 10.82 -3.30
N ALA A 210 1.80 11.24 -2.35
CA ALA A 210 1.92 12.63 -1.92
C ALA A 210 2.33 13.52 -3.11
N LEU A 211 3.37 13.12 -3.85
CA LEU A 211 3.81 13.81 -5.07
C LEU A 211 2.71 13.86 -6.14
N ARG A 212 1.99 12.75 -6.34
CA ARG A 212 0.86 12.71 -7.30
C ARG A 212 -0.25 13.69 -6.92
N LEU A 213 -0.60 13.76 -5.64
CA LEU A 213 -1.65 14.66 -5.14
C LEU A 213 -1.20 16.12 -5.22
N GLN A 214 0.04 16.42 -4.81
CA GLN A 214 0.60 17.76 -4.82
C GLN A 214 0.73 18.31 -6.24
N LEU A 215 1.21 17.51 -7.19
CA LEU A 215 1.46 17.96 -8.56
C LEU A 215 0.26 17.79 -9.49
N ALA A 216 -0.91 17.43 -8.94
CA ALA A 216 -2.11 17.25 -9.71
C ALA A 216 -2.51 18.59 -10.37
N GLY A 217 -2.67 18.58 -11.69
CA GLY A 217 -3.02 19.79 -12.45
C GLY A 217 -1.82 20.64 -12.89
N GLU A 218 -0.61 20.34 -12.42
CA GLU A 218 0.62 21.04 -12.81
C GLU A 218 1.34 20.39 -14.02
N GLY A 219 0.67 19.52 -14.78
CA GLY A 219 1.27 18.87 -15.97
C GLY A 219 2.26 17.73 -15.67
N TRP A 220 2.45 17.38 -14.40
CA TRP A 220 3.27 16.24 -14.00
C TRP A 220 2.52 14.91 -14.12
N THR A 221 3.22 13.89 -14.61
CA THR A 221 2.80 12.49 -14.53
C THR A 221 3.68 11.76 -13.52
N VAL A 222 3.04 11.14 -12.53
CA VAL A 222 3.72 10.34 -11.49
C VAL A 222 3.47 8.86 -11.75
N LYS A 223 4.54 8.09 -11.92
CA LYS A 223 4.50 6.62 -12.04
C LYS A 223 5.29 6.00 -10.89
N GLN A 224 4.80 4.87 -10.37
CA GLN A 224 5.48 4.13 -9.31
C GLN A 224 5.85 2.73 -9.81
N GLY A 225 7.02 2.23 -9.40
CA GLY A 225 7.47 0.87 -9.68
C GLY A 225 7.66 0.58 -11.17
N ARG A 226 8.09 1.55 -11.98
CA ARG A 226 8.26 1.34 -13.42
C ARG A 226 9.46 0.42 -13.66
N ARG A 227 9.26 -0.63 -14.45
CA ARG A 227 10.35 -1.48 -14.92
C ARG A 227 11.05 -0.85 -16.12
N ILE A 228 12.37 -0.81 -16.06
CA ILE A 228 13.24 -0.39 -17.14
C ILE A 228 13.87 -1.66 -17.72
N GLN A 229 13.88 -1.76 -19.05
CA GLN A 229 14.56 -2.86 -19.74
C GLN A 229 16.03 -2.50 -19.93
N TRP A 230 16.91 -3.48 -19.78
CA TRP A 230 18.31 -3.30 -20.13
C TRP A 230 18.44 -3.03 -21.65
N PRO A 231 19.21 -2.01 -22.05
CA PRO A 231 19.46 -1.69 -23.44
C PRO A 231 20.55 -2.65 -23.91
N CYS A 232 20.13 -3.84 -24.33
CA CYS A 232 21.04 -4.88 -24.82
C CYS A 232 20.90 -5.00 -26.34
N ASP A 233 21.91 -4.55 -27.08
CA ASP A 233 21.97 -4.76 -28.53
C ASP A 233 22.24 -6.23 -28.88
N GLN A 234 23.03 -6.91 -28.04
CA GLN A 234 23.41 -8.31 -28.20
C GLN A 234 23.39 -9.02 -26.84
N ARG A 235 22.92 -10.26 -26.81
CA ARG A 235 22.96 -11.13 -25.63
C ARG A 235 23.03 -12.60 -26.04
N THR A 236 23.66 -13.42 -25.21
CA THR A 236 23.60 -14.88 -25.35
C THR A 236 22.24 -15.42 -24.90
N ASP A 237 21.87 -16.61 -25.36
CA ASP A 237 20.53 -17.20 -25.12
C ASP A 237 20.19 -17.32 -23.62
N GLY A 238 21.18 -17.68 -22.79
CA GLY A 238 21.01 -17.82 -21.35
C GLY A 238 20.93 -16.50 -20.57
N MET A 239 21.26 -15.36 -21.17
CA MET A 239 21.37 -14.09 -20.43
C MET A 239 20.00 -13.59 -19.95
N ALA A 240 18.95 -13.76 -20.76
CA ALA A 240 17.61 -13.25 -20.44
C ALA A 240 17.02 -13.84 -19.15
N SER A 241 17.41 -15.05 -18.75
CA SER A 241 16.90 -15.72 -17.54
C SER A 241 17.62 -15.30 -16.27
N ILE A 242 18.81 -14.70 -16.36
CA ILE A 242 19.66 -14.32 -15.22
C ILE A 242 19.82 -12.81 -15.04
N LEU A 243 19.37 -12.00 -16.01
CA LEU A 243 19.46 -10.54 -15.89
C LEU A 243 18.57 -10.04 -14.73
N PRO A 244 19.11 -9.21 -13.83
CA PRO A 244 18.31 -8.60 -12.78
C PRO A 244 17.31 -7.62 -13.41
N GLY A 245 16.10 -7.53 -12.85
CA GLY A 245 15.17 -6.49 -13.24
C GLY A 245 15.66 -5.11 -12.77
N MET A 246 15.52 -4.09 -13.62
CA MET A 246 15.64 -2.69 -13.20
C MET A 246 14.26 -2.12 -12.93
N GLN A 247 14.03 -1.62 -11.72
CA GLN A 247 12.75 -1.04 -11.33
C GLN A 247 13.00 0.22 -10.51
N THR A 248 12.49 1.36 -10.98
CA THR A 248 12.53 2.61 -10.24
C THR A 248 11.35 2.68 -9.28
N ASP A 249 11.56 3.26 -8.10
CA ASP A 249 10.49 3.40 -7.11
C ASP A 249 9.44 4.41 -7.60
N ILE A 250 9.87 5.62 -7.97
CA ILE A 250 8.99 6.69 -8.45
C ILE A 250 9.65 7.41 -9.63
N GLU A 251 8.85 7.71 -10.67
CA GLU A 251 9.27 8.51 -11.82
C GLU A 251 8.27 9.66 -12.03
N LEU A 252 8.79 10.89 -12.05
CA LEU A 252 8.05 12.10 -12.35
C LEU A 252 8.44 12.57 -13.76
N ASN A 253 7.44 12.87 -14.59
CA ASN A 253 7.66 13.43 -15.92
C ASN A 253 6.81 14.68 -16.12
N HIS A 254 7.43 15.75 -16.60
CA HIS A 254 6.75 16.96 -17.02
C HIS A 254 7.08 17.26 -18.49
N ILE A 255 6.20 16.86 -19.40
CA ILE A 255 6.44 16.89 -20.85
C ILE A 255 6.74 18.31 -21.34
N ALA A 256 5.91 19.29 -20.96
CA ALA A 256 6.07 20.66 -21.47
C ALA A 256 7.33 21.39 -20.96
N LEU A 257 7.93 20.92 -19.86
CA LEU A 257 9.19 21.47 -19.32
C LEU A 257 10.40 20.62 -19.73
N GLY A 258 10.18 19.47 -20.38
CA GLY A 258 11.23 18.51 -20.68
C GLY A 258 11.97 18.02 -19.43
N ARG A 259 11.27 17.87 -18.30
CA ARG A 259 11.87 17.44 -17.02
C ARG A 259 11.47 16.01 -16.67
N ARG A 260 12.46 15.19 -16.31
CA ARG A 260 12.28 13.85 -15.76
C ARG A 260 13.03 13.74 -14.44
N ILE A 261 12.36 13.20 -13.42
CA ILE A 261 12.94 12.97 -12.10
C ILE A 261 12.71 11.51 -11.72
N VAL A 262 13.78 10.79 -11.41
CA VAL A 262 13.74 9.44 -10.85
C VAL A 262 13.99 9.56 -9.35
N ILE A 263 13.07 9.07 -8.53
CA ILE A 263 13.22 9.04 -7.09
C ILE A 263 13.33 7.58 -6.67
N ASP A 264 14.35 7.29 -5.87
CA ASP A 264 14.60 5.98 -5.29
C ASP A 264 14.68 6.13 -3.78
N THR A 265 13.86 5.34 -3.08
CA THR A 265 13.68 5.44 -1.62
C THR A 265 14.53 4.40 -0.92
N LYS A 266 15.34 4.84 0.04
CA LYS A 266 16.29 3.99 0.75
C LYS A 266 16.06 4.05 2.25
N PHE A 267 15.43 3.01 2.79
CA PHE A 267 15.16 2.86 4.23
C PHE A 267 16.41 2.45 5.03
N THR A 268 17.45 3.27 4.97
CA THR A 268 18.67 3.10 5.79
C THR A 268 19.28 4.48 6.08
N ARG A 269 20.18 4.57 7.07
CA ARG A 269 20.99 5.79 7.28
C ARG A 269 21.64 6.22 5.97
N ILE A 270 21.55 7.51 5.67
CA ILE A 270 22.10 8.11 4.45
C ILE A 270 23.63 7.98 4.39
N PHE A 271 24.29 8.16 5.55
CA PHE A 271 25.74 8.08 5.67
C PHE A 271 26.22 6.74 6.22
N THR A 272 27.38 6.32 5.73
CA THR A 272 28.26 5.30 6.31
C THR A 272 29.57 5.95 6.75
N LYS A 273 30.28 5.32 7.69
CA LYS A 273 31.65 5.69 8.05
C LYS A 273 32.63 4.97 7.14
N SER A 274 33.77 5.60 6.87
CA SER A 274 34.97 4.94 6.33
C SER A 274 36.16 5.22 7.25
N ASP A 275 37.27 4.51 7.04
CA ASP A 275 38.50 4.70 7.83
C ASP A 275 39.05 6.13 7.76
N TYR A 276 38.65 6.90 6.73
CA TYR A 276 39.16 8.25 6.47
C TYR A 276 38.09 9.36 6.59
N ARG A 277 36.80 9.03 6.63
CA ARG A 277 35.71 10.02 6.68
C ARG A 277 34.60 9.57 7.62
N GLU A 278 34.16 10.49 8.47
CA GLU A 278 33.09 10.24 9.44
C GLU A 278 31.69 10.17 8.81
N ALA A 279 31.51 10.75 7.62
CA ALA A 279 30.27 10.69 6.86
C ALA A 279 30.54 10.54 5.36
N MET A 280 29.97 9.48 4.76
CA MET A 280 30.07 9.19 3.34
C MET A 280 28.74 8.60 2.84
N LEU A 281 28.26 9.05 1.67
CA LEU A 281 27.11 8.42 1.03
C LEU A 281 27.44 6.97 0.66
N LYS A 282 26.45 6.09 0.75
CA LYS A 282 26.63 4.69 0.33
C LYS A 282 26.76 4.63 -1.20
N SER A 283 27.96 4.28 -1.66
CA SER A 283 28.30 4.21 -3.08
C SER A 283 27.35 3.33 -3.89
N GLY A 284 26.89 2.21 -3.33
CA GLY A 284 25.92 1.33 -4.00
C GLY A 284 24.62 2.02 -4.43
N TYR A 285 24.13 3.00 -3.65
CA TYR A 285 22.92 3.75 -4.01
C TYR A 285 23.19 4.78 -5.10
N LEU A 286 24.38 5.41 -5.07
CA LEU A 286 24.82 6.30 -6.13
C LEU A 286 24.99 5.55 -7.46
N TYR A 287 25.60 4.36 -7.43
CA TYR A 287 25.77 3.54 -8.63
C TYR A 287 24.45 3.04 -9.19
N GLN A 288 23.52 2.65 -8.31
CA GLN A 288 22.18 2.25 -8.72
C GLN A 288 21.41 3.41 -9.37
N MET A 289 21.41 4.60 -8.74
CA MET A 289 20.77 5.79 -9.31
C MET A 289 21.41 6.16 -10.65
N TYR A 290 22.74 6.18 -10.71
CA TYR A 290 23.47 6.43 -11.95
C TYR A 290 23.07 5.44 -13.06
N ALA A 291 22.97 4.14 -12.75
CA ALA A 291 22.51 3.14 -13.70
C ALA A 291 21.08 3.46 -14.20
N TYR A 292 20.15 3.84 -13.32
CA TYR A 292 18.80 4.25 -13.75
C TYR A 292 18.81 5.43 -14.71
N LEU A 293 19.58 6.48 -14.40
CA LEU A 293 19.62 7.70 -15.19
C LEU A 293 20.25 7.47 -16.57
N ARG A 294 21.34 6.70 -16.64
CA ARG A 294 22.01 6.38 -17.92
C ARG A 294 21.20 5.39 -18.76
N THR A 295 20.62 4.36 -18.13
CA THR A 295 19.90 3.32 -18.87
C THR A 295 18.60 3.83 -19.51
N GLN A 296 17.99 4.88 -18.97
CA GLN A 296 16.78 5.45 -19.56
C GLN A 296 17.04 6.48 -20.68
N GLU A 297 18.30 6.79 -21.00
CA GLU A 297 18.68 7.74 -22.05
C GLU A 297 18.15 7.27 -23.42
N LEU A 298 17.46 8.17 -24.11
CA LEU A 298 17.01 8.01 -25.48
C LEU A 298 17.39 9.28 -26.26
N ALA A 299 18.02 9.11 -27.42
CA ALA A 299 18.57 10.23 -28.19
C ALA A 299 17.49 11.23 -28.67
N ASP A 300 16.27 10.75 -28.88
CA ASP A 300 15.09 11.54 -29.29
C ASP A 300 14.29 12.10 -28.09
N ASP A 301 14.68 11.78 -26.86
CA ASP A 301 14.05 12.27 -25.63
C ASP A 301 15.05 13.12 -24.82
N ARG A 302 15.07 14.42 -25.08
CA ARG A 302 15.95 15.37 -24.36
C ARG A 302 15.77 15.29 -22.84
N ALA A 303 14.56 15.04 -22.33
CA ALA A 303 14.31 14.96 -20.89
C ALA A 303 15.01 13.76 -20.25
N SER A 304 15.21 12.68 -21.01
CA SER A 304 15.96 11.52 -20.57
C SER A 304 17.47 11.81 -20.42
N LEU A 305 18.04 12.62 -21.33
CA LEU A 305 19.47 12.95 -21.37
C LEU A 305 19.91 13.91 -20.27
N CYS A 306 18.96 14.62 -19.64
CA CYS A 306 19.22 15.54 -18.54
C CYS A 306 18.34 15.26 -17.32
N SER A 307 17.96 14.00 -17.11
CA SER A 307 17.09 13.61 -16.00
C SER A 307 17.75 13.85 -14.64
N GLU A 308 16.93 14.12 -13.63
CA GLU A 308 17.33 14.28 -12.23
C GLU A 308 17.12 12.97 -11.46
N GLY A 309 18.01 12.63 -10.54
CA GLY A 309 17.91 11.50 -9.64
C GLY A 309 17.85 11.96 -8.19
N ILE A 310 16.89 11.48 -7.41
CA ILE A 310 16.77 11.79 -5.98
C ILE A 310 16.86 10.49 -5.19
N LEU A 311 17.90 10.37 -4.37
CA LEU A 311 18.00 9.35 -3.33
C LEU A 311 17.30 9.89 -2.08
N LEU A 312 16.13 9.33 -1.77
CA LEU A 312 15.30 9.79 -0.68
C LEU A 312 15.39 8.84 0.52
N HIS A 313 15.89 9.35 1.64
CA HIS A 313 16.09 8.57 2.85
C HIS A 313 15.15 9.04 3.97
N PRO A 314 14.40 8.14 4.61
CA PRO A 314 13.84 8.47 5.91
C PRO A 314 14.99 8.50 6.93
N GLN A 315 15.08 9.57 7.71
CA GLN A 315 16.11 9.75 8.72
C GLN A 315 15.51 10.20 10.06
N VAL A 316 16.29 10.03 11.12
CA VAL A 316 16.10 10.67 12.43
C VAL A 316 17.31 11.58 12.64
N GLY A 317 17.10 12.88 12.87
CA GLY A 317 18.17 13.86 13.06
C GLY A 317 18.39 14.77 11.85
N ASP A 318 19.65 15.15 11.59
CA ASP A 318 19.97 16.26 10.69
C ASP A 318 19.46 16.08 9.26
N ALA A 319 18.85 17.14 8.73
CA ALA A 319 18.36 17.19 7.36
C ALA A 319 19.53 17.31 6.38
N VAL A 320 19.62 16.36 5.47
CA VAL A 320 20.50 16.39 4.31
C VAL A 320 19.69 16.78 3.08
N ASP A 321 20.21 17.72 2.32
CA ASP A 321 19.69 18.12 1.01
C ASP A 321 20.83 18.59 0.10
N GLU A 322 21.59 17.62 -0.43
CA GLU A 322 22.82 17.87 -1.18
C GLU A 322 22.71 17.37 -2.61
N ALA A 323 23.32 18.08 -3.56
CA ALA A 323 23.23 17.74 -4.99
C ALA A 323 24.58 17.81 -5.70
N MET A 324 24.74 16.98 -6.74
CA MET A 324 25.89 16.98 -7.64
C MET A 324 25.44 16.74 -9.09
N ALA A 325 26.12 17.39 -10.04
CA ALA A 325 25.93 17.11 -11.46
C ALA A 325 26.93 16.06 -11.93
N VAL A 326 26.45 15.01 -12.58
CA VAL A 326 27.27 13.93 -13.15
C VAL A 326 26.81 13.66 -14.56
N GLN A 327 27.68 13.97 -15.54
CA GLN A 327 27.47 13.69 -16.96
C GLN A 327 26.12 14.19 -17.51
N GLY A 328 25.72 15.40 -17.13
CA GLY A 328 24.46 16.01 -17.59
C GLY A 328 23.24 15.70 -16.72
N HIS A 329 23.35 14.77 -15.78
CA HIS A 329 22.29 14.48 -14.81
C HIS A 329 22.54 15.14 -13.45
N LEU A 330 21.48 15.61 -12.81
CA LEU A 330 21.53 16.09 -11.43
C LEU A 330 21.20 14.93 -10.48
N MET A 331 22.14 14.52 -9.63
CA MET A 331 21.87 13.57 -8.55
C MET A 331 21.80 14.30 -7.22
N ARG A 332 20.75 14.04 -6.45
CA ARG A 332 20.46 14.69 -5.17
C ARG A 332 20.26 13.63 -4.09
N ALA A 333 20.86 13.83 -2.93
CA ALA A 333 20.63 13.03 -1.74
C ALA A 333 19.81 13.86 -0.77
N LYS A 334 18.61 13.40 -0.44
CA LYS A 334 17.64 14.13 0.37
C LYS A 334 17.09 13.25 1.49
N THR A 335 16.87 13.85 2.65
CA THR A 335 16.27 13.16 3.79
C THR A 335 14.88 13.69 4.12
N ILE A 336 14.04 12.83 4.68
CA ILE A 336 12.77 13.20 5.31
C ILE A 336 12.80 12.69 6.75
N ASP A 337 12.57 13.60 7.70
CA ASP A 337 12.49 13.27 9.11
C ASP A 337 11.12 12.63 9.44
N LEU A 338 11.13 11.34 9.75
CA LEU A 338 9.93 10.60 10.16
C LEU A 338 9.54 10.82 11.62
N MET A 339 10.37 11.52 12.40
CA MET A 339 10.10 11.88 13.80
C MET A 339 9.56 13.30 13.94
N ALA A 340 9.57 14.08 12.85
CA ALA A 340 9.09 15.44 12.84
C ALA A 340 7.59 15.52 13.22
N ILE A 341 7.17 16.69 13.70
CA ILE A 341 5.74 16.97 13.89
C ILE A 341 4.99 16.83 12.55
N PRO A 342 3.72 16.43 12.54
CA PRO A 342 2.93 16.17 11.34
C PRO A 342 3.03 17.24 10.24
N SER A 343 2.88 18.51 10.62
CA SER A 343 2.94 19.65 9.70
C SER A 343 4.32 19.80 9.04
N ALA A 344 5.38 19.56 9.80
CA ALA A 344 6.75 19.58 9.28
C ALA A 344 7.04 18.37 8.38
N PHE A 345 6.48 17.19 8.68
CA PHE A 345 6.57 16.02 7.82
C PHE A 345 5.83 16.23 6.48
N GLU A 346 4.61 16.77 6.52
CA GLU A 346 3.85 17.13 5.31
C GLU A 346 4.56 18.21 4.49
N ALA A 347 5.14 19.23 5.15
CA ALA A 347 5.94 20.25 4.47
C ALA A 347 7.19 19.66 3.80
N GLN A 348 7.85 18.70 4.43
CA GLN A 348 8.99 17.98 3.84
C GLN A 348 8.58 17.15 2.63
N LEU A 349 7.44 16.46 2.68
CA LEU A 349 6.87 15.77 1.51
C LEU A 349 6.58 16.76 0.38
N GLY A 350 6.01 17.91 0.72
CA GLY A 350 5.78 19.03 -0.20
C GLY A 350 7.07 19.57 -0.85
N GLY A 351 8.15 19.60 -0.08
CA GLY A 351 9.45 20.14 -0.49
C GLY A 351 10.38 19.15 -1.19
N ILE A 352 9.95 17.91 -1.47
CA ILE A 352 10.80 16.90 -2.15
C ILE A 352 11.29 17.44 -3.48
N ILE A 353 10.38 18.02 -4.24
CA ILE A 353 10.67 18.69 -5.50
C ILE A 353 10.52 20.19 -5.32
N HIS A 354 11.47 20.96 -5.84
CA HIS A 354 11.23 22.37 -6.04
C HIS A 354 10.56 22.53 -7.40
N THR A 355 9.30 22.91 -7.40
CA THR A 355 8.70 23.53 -8.58
C THR A 355 9.46 24.84 -8.77
N ARG A 356 10.24 24.95 -9.85
CA ARG A 356 10.73 26.25 -10.30
C ARG A 356 9.50 27.00 -10.81
N ASN A 357 8.75 27.59 -9.90
CA ASN A 357 7.85 28.67 -10.26
C ASN A 357 8.74 29.90 -10.43
N GLY A 358 8.84 30.39 -11.67
CA GLY A 358 9.26 31.73 -12.06
C GLY A 358 10.47 32.32 -11.35
#